data_AF-J4Q9E9-F1
#
_entry.id   AF-J4Q9E9-F1
#
_cell.length_a   1.000
_cell.length_b   1.000
_cell.length_c   1.000
_cell.angle_alpha   90.00
_cell.angle_beta   90.00
_cell.angle_gamma   90.00
#
_symmetry.space_group_name_H-M   'P 1'
#
loop_
_entity.id
_entity.type
_entity.pdbx_description
1 polymer ?
#
loop_
_entity_poly.entity_id
_entity_poly.type
_entity_poly.pdbx_seq_one_letter_code
_entity_poly.pdbx_strand_id
1 'polypeptide(L)' 'MPRDEYDIEMFDWAEIPLEHISTARISKTIVIPVYDFLKKLGKVSDDDWDNVTDLLMRYMERHGIE' A
#
# COMPACT_ATOMS: atom_id res chain seq x y z
N MET A 1 -10.62 -0.73 9.28
CA MET A 1 -11.84 -0.51 8.48
C MET A 1 -11.48 0.34 7.28
N PRO A 2 -11.66 -0.17 6.05
CA PRO A 2 -11.49 0.58 4.81
C PRO A 2 -12.35 1.84 4.82
N ARG A 3 -11.77 2.99 4.44
CA ARG A 3 -12.43 4.30 4.46
C ARG A 3 -12.96 4.71 3.09
N ASP A 4 -12.39 4.16 2.01
CA ASP A 4 -12.85 4.35 0.64
C ASP A 4 -12.65 3.08 -0.21
N GLU A 5 -13.09 3.11 -1.47
CA GLU A 5 -13.02 1.97 -2.41
C GLU A 5 -11.59 1.60 -2.84
N TYR A 6 -10.60 2.42 -2.48
CA TYR A 6 -9.18 2.21 -2.79
C TYR A 6 -8.33 1.95 -1.53
N ASP A 7 -8.98 1.64 -0.40
CA ASP A 7 -8.32 1.13 0.79
C ASP A 7 -8.31 -0.41 0.75
N ILE A 8 -7.14 -1.02 0.95
CA ILE A 8 -6.98 -2.48 1.00
C ILE A 8 -6.31 -2.94 2.29
N GLU A 9 -6.88 -3.97 2.92
CA GLU A 9 -6.33 -4.56 4.14
C GLU A 9 -5.06 -5.34 3.81
N MET A 10 -4.02 -5.15 4.62
CA MET A 10 -2.77 -5.91 4.51
C MET A 10 -2.96 -7.18 5.33
N PHE A 11 -3.00 -8.36 4.71
CA PHE A 11 -3.33 -9.59 5.40
C PHE A 11 -2.14 -10.17 6.16
N ASP A 12 -0.94 -10.07 5.59
CA ASP A 12 0.30 -10.63 6.17
C ASP A 12 1.07 -9.58 6.99
N TRP A 13 0.37 -8.56 7.47
CA TRP A 13 0.94 -7.45 8.24
C TRP A 13 1.75 -7.91 9.47
N ALA A 14 1.40 -9.05 10.06
CA ALA A 14 2.06 -9.59 11.24
C ALA A 14 3.43 -10.24 10.92
N GLU A 15 3.73 -10.51 9.65
CA GLU A 15 5.04 -11.03 9.22
C GLU A 15 6.11 -9.94 9.13
N ILE A 16 5.68 -8.68 9.18
CA ILE A 16 6.53 -7.49 9.28
C ILE A 16 6.31 -6.84 10.65
N PRO A 17 7.24 -6.01 11.16
CA PRO A 17 7.18 -5.48 12.52
C PRO A 17 6.17 -4.33 12.64
N LEU A 18 4.90 -4.60 12.32
CA LEU A 18 3.77 -3.73 12.53
C LEU A 18 3.02 -4.17 13.79
N GLU A 19 2.59 -3.22 14.59
CA GLU A 19 1.93 -3.50 15.88
C GLU A 19 0.43 -3.83 15.71
N HIS A 20 -0.16 -3.42 14.59
CA HIS A 20 -1.60 -3.48 14.35
C HIS A 20 -1.92 -3.84 12.90
N ILE A 21 -3.12 -4.41 12.72
CA ILE A 21 -3.76 -4.56 11.42
C ILE A 21 -3.66 -3.24 10.67
N SER A 22 -3.17 -3.31 9.44
CA SER A 22 -2.85 -2.14 8.64
C SER A 22 -3.61 -2.16 7.31
N THR A 23 -3.80 -0.98 6.73
CA THR A 23 -4.54 -0.79 5.48
C THR A 23 -3.70 0.09 4.57
N ALA A 24 -3.41 -0.36 3.35
CA ALA A 24 -2.80 0.47 2.32
C ALA A 24 -3.88 1.39 1.71
N ARG A 25 -3.54 2.66 1.56
CA ARG A 25 -4.49 3.71 1.14
C ARG A 25 -4.09 4.28 -0.22
N ILE A 26 -4.56 3.64 -1.29
CA ILE A 26 -4.12 3.95 -2.66
C ILE A 26 -4.50 5.38 -3.06
N SER A 27 -5.66 5.87 -2.63
CA SER A 27 -6.14 7.25 -2.86
C SER A 27 -5.26 8.33 -2.20
N LYS A 28 -4.25 7.93 -1.40
CA LYS A 28 -3.29 8.80 -0.70
C LYS A 28 -1.84 8.55 -1.11
N THR A 29 -1.62 7.86 -2.22
CA THR A 29 -0.28 7.61 -2.77
C THR A 29 0.45 8.93 -3.05
N ILE A 30 1.72 9.00 -2.65
CA ILE A 30 2.62 10.14 -2.89
C ILE A 30 3.99 9.64 -3.34
N VAL A 31 4.72 10.48 -4.07
CA VAL A 31 6.11 10.23 -4.44
C VAL A 31 7.03 10.78 -3.35
N ILE A 32 7.92 9.93 -2.83
CA ILE A 32 8.90 10.29 -1.80
C ILE A 32 10.31 9.89 -2.29
N PRO A 33 11.32 10.78 -2.20
CA PRO A 33 12.70 10.43 -2.48
C PRO A 33 13.25 9.30 -1.59
N VAL A 34 14.08 8.41 -2.15
CA VAL A 34 14.63 7.25 -1.43
C VAL A 34 15.48 7.66 -0.20
N TYR A 35 16.12 8.82 -0.24
CA TYR A 35 16.95 9.31 0.88
C TYR A 35 16.13 9.80 2.08
N ASP A 36 14.82 10.02 1.93
CA ASP A 36 13.94 10.41 3.04
C ASP A 36 13.52 9.20 3.91
N PHE A 37 13.82 7.97 3.48
CA PHE A 37 13.51 6.76 4.24
C PHE A 37 14.54 6.53 5.36
N LEU A 38 14.07 6.41 6.60
CA LEU A 38 14.92 6.20 7.78
C LEU A 38 15.38 4.74 7.95
N LYS A 39 14.49 3.77 7.73
CA LYS A 39 14.71 2.36 8.01
C LYS A 39 13.76 1.47 7.21
N LYS A 40 14.24 0.31 6.76
CA LYS A 40 13.40 -0.77 6.22
C LYS A 40 12.73 -1.54 7.37
N LEU A 41 11.38 -1.62 7.37
CA LEU A 41 10.63 -2.39 8.35
C LEU A 41 10.58 -3.88 8.01
N GLY A 42 10.31 -4.22 6.75
CA GLY A 42 10.19 -5.60 6.28
C GLY A 42 9.97 -5.67 4.78
N LYS A 43 9.60 -6.85 4.29
CA LYS A 43 9.08 -7.04 2.92
C LYS A 43 7.60 -7.41 3.07
N VAL A 44 6.73 -6.72 2.35
CA VAL A 44 5.33 -7.12 2.20
C VAL A 44 5.28 -8.47 1.47
N SER A 45 4.27 -9.31 1.76
CA SER A 45 4.08 -10.56 1.02
C SER A 45 3.82 -10.29 -0.46
N ASP A 46 4.10 -11.27 -1.31
CA ASP A 46 3.89 -11.12 -2.75
C ASP A 46 2.39 -10.94 -3.05
N ASP A 47 1.50 -11.61 -2.31
CA ASP A 47 0.05 -11.49 -2.44
C ASP A 47 -0.46 -10.09 -2.06
N ASP A 48 -0.05 -9.54 -0.91
CA ASP A 48 -0.41 -8.18 -0.50
C ASP A 48 0.17 -7.14 -1.49
N TRP A 49 1.37 -7.39 -2.03
CA TRP A 49 1.98 -6.52 -3.03
C TRP A 49 1.22 -6.48 -4.35
N ASP A 50 0.85 -7.65 -4.88
CA ASP A 50 0.08 -7.78 -6.12
C ASP A 50 -1.29 -7.10 -5.96
N ASN A 51 -1.96 -7.33 -4.83
CA ASN A 51 -3.23 -6.70 -4.50
C ASN A 51 -3.15 -5.16 -4.44
N VAL A 52 -2.11 -4.61 -3.80
CA VAL A 52 -1.86 -3.17 -3.71
C VAL A 52 -1.58 -2.56 -5.08
N THR A 53 -0.75 -3.23 -5.89
CA THR A 53 -0.34 -2.70 -7.20
C THR A 53 -1.45 -2.78 -8.24
N ASP A 54 -2.25 -3.85 -8.25
CA ASP A 54 -3.44 -3.95 -9.10
C ASP A 54 -4.45 -2.83 -8.80
N LEU A 55 -4.70 -2.55 -7.52
CA LEU A 55 -5.61 -1.49 -7.12
C LEU A 55 -5.07 -0.10 -7.47
N LEU A 56 -3.75 0.09 -7.36
CA LEU A 56 -3.08 1.31 -7.82
C LEU A 56 -3.24 1.54 -9.32
N MET A 57 -3.04 0.51 -10.16
CA MET A 57 -3.21 0.63 -11.61
C MET A 57 -4.65 1.03 -11.98
N ARG A 58 -5.65 0.39 -11.35
CA ARG A 58 -7.07 0.74 -11.55
C ARG A 58 -7.39 2.17 -11.10
N TYR A 59 -6.82 2.61 -9.99
CA TYR A 59 -6.95 3.99 -9.52
C TYR A 59 -6.36 4.96 -10.55
N MET A 60 -5.13 4.72 -11.02
CA MET A 60 -4.46 5.57 -12.00
C MET A 60 -5.24 5.64 -13.32
N GLU A 61 -5.69 4.50 -13.85
CA GLU A 61 -6.49 4.43 -15.08
C GLU A 61 -7.79 5.23 -14.96
N ARG A 62 -8.53 5.06 -13.84
CA ARG A 62 -9.81 5.74 -13.62
C ARG A 62 -9.67 7.25 -13.45
N HIS A 63 -8.53 7.72 -12.94
CA HIS A 63 -8.28 9.14 -12.68
C HIS A 63 -7.38 9.81 -13.73
N GLY A 64 -6.99 9.10 -14.79
CA GLY A 64 -6.16 9.63 -15.87
C GLY A 64 -4.76 10.08 -15.40
N ILE A 65 -4.17 9.33 -14.48
CA ILE A 65 -2.84 9.61 -13.92
C ILE A 65 -1.80 8.82 -14.75
N GLU A 66 -0.92 9.55 -15.44
CA GLU A 66 0.21 9.01 -16.23
C GLU A 66 1.56 9.14 -15.49
#